data_AF-A0A6J6C0F4-F1
#
_entry.id   AF-A0A6J6C0F4-F1
#
_cell.length_a   1.000
_cell.length_b   1.000
_cell.length_c   1.000
_cell.angle_alpha   90.00
_cell.angle_beta   90.00
_cell.angle_gamma   90.00
#
_symmetry.space_group_name_H-M   'P 1'
#
loop_
_entity.id
_entity.type
_entity.pdbx_description
1 polymer ?
#
loop_
_entity_poly.entity_id
_entity_poly.type
_entity_poly.pdbx_seq_one_letter_code
_entity_poly.pdbx_strand_id
1 'polypeptide(L)'
;MFRHAIETGKRARTETSIGRHTASVSQAAVDMARENLGTVEGLTVLVVGAGDMGEGVTIAMADAGISQVLVTNRTIAKAQALADRVSGSVTEFYRLVETLTQADVVVTCTGAGTTVIDVEMVSKAMQQRASRPLFIVDIAVPRDVESDVATIDGVTLLDLDNLRDWAARGQALRAAEAQAVRNIVAEELERFTLELTARQAAPLVALLHARAEVVRLAEIDRLQKKLSSLSDEQQQAVDALTKGIVAKLLHDMSVRLKDDAGTPRGERNSAAVRDLFDLS
;
A
#
# COMPACT_ATOMS: atom_id res chain seq x y z
N MET A 1 -2.58 -8.91 -14.53
CA MET A 1 -3.56 -8.64 -13.46
C MET A 1 -2.92 -7.96 -12.25
N PHE A 2 -2.09 -8.66 -11.44
CA PHE A 2 -1.53 -8.09 -10.19
C PHE A 2 -0.77 -6.76 -10.34
N ARG A 3 0.07 -6.63 -11.37
CA ARG A 3 0.77 -5.36 -11.65
C ARG A 3 -0.21 -4.19 -11.88
N HIS A 4 -1.24 -4.42 -12.70
CA HIS A 4 -2.28 -3.42 -13.01
C HIS A 4 -3.05 -3.01 -11.76
N ALA A 5 -3.36 -3.97 -10.87
CA ALA A 5 -4.03 -3.69 -9.61
C ALA A 5 -3.15 -2.82 -8.67
N ILE A 6 -1.84 -3.09 -8.60
CA ILE A 6 -0.90 -2.27 -7.80
C ILE A 6 -0.80 -0.85 -8.37
N GLU A 7 -0.70 -0.71 -9.69
CA GLU A 7 -0.63 0.59 -10.37
C GLU A 7 -1.93 1.39 -10.18
N THR A 8 -3.09 0.74 -10.33
CA THR A 8 -4.42 1.33 -10.04
C THR A 8 -4.50 1.80 -8.59
N GLY A 9 -4.04 0.99 -7.63
CA GLY A 9 -4.02 1.34 -6.22
C GLY A 9 -3.11 2.53 -5.91
N LYS A 10 -1.94 2.63 -6.56
CA LYS A 10 -1.04 3.80 -6.45
C LYS A 10 -1.72 5.04 -7.02
N ARG A 11 -2.28 4.96 -8.23
CA ARG A 11 -2.99 6.05 -8.88
C ARG A 11 -4.13 6.57 -8.00
N ALA A 12 -4.97 5.67 -7.48
CA ALA A 12 -6.05 6.03 -6.56
C ALA A 12 -5.54 6.76 -5.31
N ARG A 13 -4.42 6.33 -4.70
CA ARG A 13 -3.84 7.02 -3.53
C ARG A 13 -3.18 8.35 -3.84
N THR A 14 -2.71 8.55 -5.08
CA THR A 14 -2.06 9.79 -5.52
C THR A 14 -3.06 10.83 -5.99
N GLU A 15 -4.10 10.42 -6.73
CA GLU A 15 -5.12 11.30 -7.32
C GLU A 15 -6.29 11.59 -6.38
N THR A 16 -6.45 10.83 -5.29
CA THR A 16 -7.53 11.02 -4.32
C THR A 16 -6.97 11.12 -2.90
N SER A 17 -7.78 11.65 -1.97
CA SER A 17 -7.41 11.70 -0.55
C SER A 17 -7.78 10.42 0.21
N ILE A 18 -8.16 9.34 -0.49
CA ILE A 18 -8.61 8.08 0.13
C ILE A 18 -7.59 7.48 1.11
N GLY A 19 -6.29 7.70 0.85
CA GLY A 19 -5.20 7.22 1.70
C GLY A 19 -4.79 8.17 2.83
N ARG A 20 -5.29 9.41 2.86
CA ARG A 20 -4.86 10.45 3.81
C ARG A 20 -5.70 10.51 5.07
N HIS A 21 -6.96 10.10 5.01
CA HIS A 21 -7.86 10.25 6.16
C HIS A 21 -7.77 9.05 7.09
N THR A 22 -7.81 9.28 8.40
CA THR A 22 -7.76 8.28 9.47
C THR A 22 -9.04 7.41 9.50
N ALA A 23 -8.94 6.11 9.79
CA ALA A 23 -10.13 5.27 10.01
C ALA A 23 -10.08 4.41 11.28
N SER A 24 -8.98 4.42 12.01
CA SER A 24 -8.80 3.69 13.26
C SER A 24 -8.44 4.65 14.40
N VAL A 25 -8.80 4.27 15.62
CA VAL A 25 -8.46 4.97 16.87
C VAL A 25 -6.94 5.12 17.00
N SER A 26 -6.18 4.08 16.66
CA SER A 26 -4.72 4.10 16.72
C SER A 26 -4.09 5.14 15.80
N GLN A 27 -4.56 5.24 14.56
CA GLN A 27 -4.07 6.26 13.64
C GLN A 27 -4.56 7.66 14.05
N ALA A 28 -5.74 7.78 14.66
CA ALA A 28 -6.26 9.05 15.16
C ALA A 28 -5.34 9.63 16.23
N ALA A 29 -4.86 8.79 17.15
CA ALA A 29 -3.90 9.21 18.17
C ALA A 29 -2.61 9.76 17.55
N VAL A 30 -2.08 9.11 16.50
CA VAL A 30 -0.88 9.58 15.78
C VAL A 30 -1.14 10.93 15.11
N ASP A 31 -2.26 11.07 14.41
CA ASP A 31 -2.58 12.28 13.67
C ASP A 31 -2.84 13.47 14.62
N MET A 32 -3.53 13.24 15.74
CA MET A 32 -3.74 14.25 16.77
C MET A 32 -2.44 14.61 17.49
N ALA A 33 -1.53 13.66 17.72
CA ALA A 33 -0.21 13.97 18.27
C ALA A 33 0.60 14.85 17.31
N ARG A 34 0.56 14.57 15.99
CA ARG A 34 1.19 15.44 14.98
C ARG A 34 0.58 16.84 14.94
N GLU A 35 -0.74 16.97 15.08
CA GLU A 35 -1.40 18.28 15.09
C GLU A 35 -0.98 19.11 16.31
N ASN A 36 -0.81 18.48 17.48
CA ASN A 36 -0.45 19.17 18.72
C ASN A 36 1.06 19.38 18.89
N LEU A 37 1.90 18.48 18.39
CA LEU A 37 3.36 18.49 18.58
C LEU A 37 4.14 18.88 17.32
N GLY A 38 3.47 19.01 16.17
CA GLY A 38 4.06 19.31 14.86
C GLY A 38 4.62 18.08 14.15
N THR A 39 5.47 17.30 14.82
CA THR A 39 6.00 16.02 14.33
C THR A 39 5.98 14.97 15.44
N VAL A 40 5.92 13.69 15.05
CA VAL A 40 6.11 12.55 15.97
C VAL A 40 7.47 11.88 15.79
N GLU A 41 8.17 12.20 14.70
CA GLU A 41 9.53 11.71 14.47
C GLU A 41 10.49 12.32 15.51
N GLY A 42 11.35 11.51 16.10
CA GLY A 42 12.25 11.98 17.16
C GLY A 42 11.69 11.92 18.58
N LEU A 43 10.37 11.73 18.74
CA LEU A 43 9.72 11.82 20.05
C LEU A 43 9.86 10.54 20.88
N THR A 44 9.59 10.66 22.18
CA THR A 44 9.49 9.55 23.13
C THR A 44 8.03 9.30 23.52
N VAL A 45 7.56 8.06 23.36
CA VAL A 45 6.25 7.61 23.86
C VAL A 45 6.41 6.85 25.15
N LEU A 46 5.60 7.17 26.16
CA LEU A 46 5.38 6.35 27.34
C LEU A 46 4.02 5.66 27.26
N VAL A 47 4.02 4.34 27.39
CA VAL A 47 2.81 3.52 27.50
C VAL A 47 2.64 3.09 28.94
N VAL A 48 1.51 3.42 29.56
CA VAL A 48 1.15 3.02 30.91
C VAL A 48 0.03 2.00 30.83
N GLY A 49 0.35 0.75 31.13
CA GLY A 49 -0.53 -0.39 30.92
C GLY A 49 -0.15 -1.21 29.70
N ALA A 50 -0.91 -2.29 29.47
CA ALA A 50 -0.69 -3.23 28.37
C ALA A 50 -2.04 -3.81 27.91
N GLY A 51 -3.02 -2.94 27.69
CA GLY A 51 -4.31 -3.31 27.09
C GLY A 51 -4.22 -3.32 25.56
N ASP A 52 -5.00 -4.19 24.91
CA ASP A 52 -4.99 -4.40 23.45
C ASP A 52 -5.14 -3.10 22.65
N MET A 53 -5.98 -2.16 23.13
CA MET A 53 -6.20 -0.89 22.46
C MET A 53 -4.97 0.03 22.55
N GLY A 54 -4.29 0.05 23.71
CA GLY A 54 -3.07 0.83 23.89
C GLY A 54 -1.93 0.27 23.08
N GLU A 55 -1.83 -1.05 23.02
CA GLU A 55 -0.90 -1.72 22.11
C GLU A 55 -1.10 -1.29 20.66
N GLY A 56 -2.34 -1.24 20.16
CA GLY A 56 -2.62 -0.76 18.81
C GLY A 56 -2.16 0.69 18.57
N VAL A 57 -2.40 1.59 19.54
CA VAL A 57 -1.91 2.98 19.49
C VAL A 57 -0.38 3.01 19.48
N THR A 58 0.28 2.25 20.36
CA THR A 58 1.74 2.18 20.45
C THR A 58 2.38 1.68 19.16
N ILE A 59 1.81 0.65 18.53
CA ILE A 59 2.30 0.13 17.25
C ILE A 59 2.18 1.20 16.16
N ALA A 60 1.01 1.86 16.06
CA ALA A 60 0.81 2.92 15.06
C ALA A 60 1.78 4.10 15.26
N MET A 61 2.07 4.43 16.52
CA MET A 61 3.04 5.45 16.93
C MET A 61 4.48 5.05 16.55
N ALA A 62 4.88 3.80 16.79
CA ALA A 62 6.19 3.28 16.38
C ALA A 62 6.35 3.31 14.86
N ASP A 63 5.35 2.84 14.11
CA ASP A 63 5.33 2.87 12.64
C ASP A 63 5.38 4.30 12.07
N ALA A 64 4.98 5.30 12.87
CA ALA A 64 4.96 6.71 12.49
C ALA A 64 6.32 7.43 12.65
N GLY A 65 7.36 6.75 13.14
CA GLY A 65 8.74 7.28 13.21
C GLY A 65 9.21 7.73 14.60
N ILE A 66 8.50 7.35 15.67
CA ILE A 66 8.91 7.65 17.05
C ILE A 66 10.25 7.00 17.37
N SER A 67 11.11 7.72 18.08
CA SER A 67 12.49 7.29 18.35
C SER A 67 12.62 6.36 19.54
N GLN A 68 11.75 6.51 20.54
CA GLN A 68 11.83 5.71 21.75
C GLN A 68 10.43 5.38 22.27
N VAL A 69 10.21 4.10 22.57
CA VAL A 69 9.00 3.63 23.25
C VAL A 69 9.38 3.10 24.63
N LEU A 70 8.79 3.69 25.66
CA LEU A 70 8.92 3.28 27.05
C LEU A 70 7.61 2.62 27.46
N VAL A 71 7.67 1.42 28.04
CA VAL A 71 6.49 0.69 28.48
C VAL A 71 6.56 0.48 29.98
N THR A 72 5.51 0.82 30.70
CA THR A 72 5.39 0.51 32.13
C THR A 72 4.06 -0.15 32.44
N ASN A 73 4.08 -1.14 33.31
CA ASN A 73 2.88 -1.83 33.76
C ASN A 73 3.10 -2.43 35.16
N ARG A 74 2.03 -2.55 35.96
CA ARG A 74 2.10 -3.20 37.28
C ARG A 74 2.61 -4.64 37.19
N THR A 75 2.32 -5.33 36.08
CA THR A 75 2.86 -6.66 35.78
C THR A 75 3.96 -6.54 34.72
N ILE A 76 5.22 -6.65 35.16
CA ILE A 76 6.42 -6.50 34.32
C ILE A 76 6.38 -7.40 33.07
N ALA A 77 5.93 -8.66 33.21
CA ALA A 77 5.84 -9.59 32.09
C ALA A 77 4.97 -9.07 30.93
N LYS A 78 3.89 -8.33 31.22
CA LYS A 78 3.05 -7.72 30.17
C LYS A 78 3.73 -6.50 29.54
N ALA A 79 4.46 -5.70 30.32
CA ALA A 79 5.24 -4.59 29.77
C ALA A 79 6.33 -5.10 28.82
N GLN A 80 7.02 -6.19 29.20
CA GLN A 80 8.05 -6.81 28.36
C GLN A 80 7.47 -7.31 27.03
N ALA A 81 6.34 -8.02 27.07
CA ALA A 81 5.70 -8.53 25.86
C ALA A 81 5.33 -7.42 24.86
N LEU A 82 4.83 -6.27 25.35
CA LEU A 82 4.53 -5.12 24.50
C LEU A 82 5.81 -4.44 24.00
N ALA A 83 6.79 -4.23 24.88
CA ALA A 83 8.08 -3.62 24.54
C ALA A 83 8.79 -4.42 23.43
N ASP A 84 8.83 -5.74 23.52
CA ASP A 84 9.46 -6.62 22.53
C ASP A 84 8.83 -6.46 21.13
N ARG A 85 7.51 -6.24 21.05
CA ARG A 85 6.78 -6.08 19.78
C ARG A 85 7.11 -4.77 19.06
N VAL A 86 7.43 -3.72 19.81
CA VAL A 86 7.65 -2.37 19.29
C VAL A 86 9.11 -1.93 19.41
N SER A 87 10.01 -2.86 19.74
CA SER A 87 11.43 -2.57 20.02
C SER A 87 11.61 -1.47 21.08
N GLY A 88 10.71 -1.45 22.06
CA GLY A 88 10.72 -0.51 23.18
C GLY A 88 11.52 -1.01 24.37
N SER A 89 11.54 -0.20 25.43
CA SER A 89 12.21 -0.50 26.70
C SER A 89 11.20 -0.51 27.84
N VAL A 90 11.33 -1.47 28.76
CA VAL A 90 10.50 -1.50 29.97
C VAL A 90 11.03 -0.52 31.00
N THR A 91 10.12 0.19 31.66
CA THR A 91 10.40 1.05 32.81
C THR A 91 9.58 0.61 34.01
N GLU A 92 10.19 0.69 35.19
CA GLU A 92 9.54 0.28 36.43
C GLU A 92 8.37 1.22 36.77
N PHE A 93 7.24 0.64 37.16
CA PHE A 93 6.00 1.38 37.42
C PHE A 93 6.14 2.43 38.53
N TYR A 94 6.96 2.17 39.55
CA TYR A 94 7.20 3.13 40.62
C TYR A 94 8.01 4.36 40.17
N ARG A 95 8.64 4.32 38.98
CA ARG A 95 9.37 5.45 38.37
C ARG A 95 8.51 6.26 37.40
N LEU A 96 7.18 6.10 37.45
CA LEU A 96 6.24 6.75 36.54
C LEU A 96 6.45 8.27 36.45
N VAL A 97 6.62 8.96 37.58
CA VAL A 97 6.86 10.42 37.61
C VAL A 97 8.13 10.82 36.87
N GLU A 98 9.22 10.08 37.05
CA GLU A 98 10.49 10.34 36.36
C GLU A 98 10.37 10.09 34.84
N THR A 99 9.58 9.08 34.47
CA THR A 99 9.39 8.68 33.07
C THR A 99 8.46 9.66 32.35
N LEU A 100 7.48 10.24 33.05
CA LEU A 100 6.64 11.34 32.55
C LEU A 100 7.47 12.58 32.16
N THR A 101 8.56 12.87 32.86
CA THR A 101 9.47 13.98 32.50
C THR A 101 10.11 13.76 31.12
N GLN A 102 10.34 12.50 30.72
CA GLN A 102 11.04 12.13 29.48
C GLN A 102 10.11 11.99 28.28
N ALA A 103 8.85 11.59 28.48
CA ALA A 103 7.90 11.29 27.40
C ALA A 103 7.29 12.53 26.74
N ASP A 104 7.20 12.59 25.42
CA ASP A 104 6.42 13.62 24.71
C ASP A 104 4.94 13.25 24.64
N VAL A 105 4.69 11.95 24.48
CA VAL A 105 3.37 11.35 24.33
C VAL A 105 3.19 10.29 25.41
N VAL A 106 2.04 10.29 26.08
CA VAL A 106 1.66 9.28 27.07
C VAL A 106 0.40 8.59 26.59
N VAL A 107 0.39 7.26 26.58
CA VAL A 107 -0.78 6.43 26.24
C VAL A 107 -1.14 5.58 27.44
N THR A 108 -2.35 5.72 27.98
CA THR A 108 -2.78 4.99 29.19
C THR A 108 -3.89 3.98 28.88
N CYS A 109 -3.74 2.73 29.37
CA CYS A 109 -4.67 1.63 29.14
C CYS A 109 -4.61 0.53 30.22
N THR A 110 -4.50 0.90 31.49
CA THR A 110 -4.20 0.00 32.61
C THR A 110 -5.39 -0.83 33.09
N GLY A 111 -6.62 -0.34 32.91
CA GLY A 111 -7.84 -0.99 33.42
C GLY A 111 -7.90 -1.04 34.95
N ALA A 112 -7.18 -0.16 35.66
CA ALA A 112 -7.05 -0.18 37.11
C ALA A 112 -8.35 0.14 37.87
N GLY A 113 -9.40 0.62 37.19
CA GLY A 113 -10.68 1.01 37.79
C GLY A 113 -10.63 2.32 38.59
N THR A 114 -9.43 2.88 38.76
CA THR A 114 -9.15 4.17 39.39
C THR A 114 -8.10 4.92 38.57
N THR A 115 -7.98 6.22 38.77
CA THR A 115 -6.89 7.00 38.19
C THR A 115 -5.54 6.49 38.70
N VAL A 116 -4.58 6.47 37.79
CA VAL A 116 -3.20 6.03 37.98
C VAL A 116 -2.24 7.21 37.83
N ILE A 117 -2.61 8.20 37.02
CA ILE A 117 -1.89 9.46 36.83
C ILE A 117 -2.75 10.58 37.41
N ASP A 118 -2.25 11.23 38.46
CA ASP A 118 -2.90 12.36 39.11
C ASP A 118 -2.27 13.71 38.69
N VAL A 119 -2.94 14.80 39.08
CA VAL A 119 -2.50 16.18 38.80
C VAL A 119 -1.12 16.48 39.39
N GLU A 120 -0.81 15.93 40.57
CA GLU A 120 0.45 16.20 41.27
C GLU A 120 1.65 15.58 40.53
N MET A 121 1.51 14.34 40.07
CA MET A 121 2.51 13.63 39.26
C MET A 121 2.83 14.40 37.98
N VAL A 122 1.81 14.81 37.24
CA VAL A 122 2.00 15.54 35.97
C VAL A 122 2.57 16.93 36.22
N SER A 123 2.10 17.65 37.24
CA SER A 123 2.63 18.96 37.60
C SER A 123 4.13 18.91 37.95
N LYS A 124 4.55 17.89 38.72
CA LYS A 124 5.96 17.66 39.04
C LYS A 124 6.80 17.37 37.79
N ALA A 125 6.28 16.57 36.86
CA ALA A 125 6.96 16.30 35.60
C ALA A 125 7.07 17.58 34.75
N MET A 126 6.00 18.35 34.61
CA MET A 126 5.97 19.59 33.82
C MET A 126 6.95 20.66 34.31
N GLN A 127 7.16 20.78 35.62
CA GLN A 127 8.18 21.68 36.19
C GLN A 127 9.60 21.38 35.70
N GLN A 128 9.88 20.15 35.28
CA GLN A 128 11.20 19.71 34.80
C GLN A 128 11.33 19.75 33.28
N ARG A 129 10.26 20.09 32.54
CA ARG A 129 10.17 19.89 31.08
C ARG A 129 10.59 21.05 30.20
N ALA A 130 11.22 22.12 30.73
CA ALA A 130 11.70 23.27 29.93
C ALA A 130 10.69 23.77 28.86
N SER A 131 9.41 23.83 29.22
CA SER A 131 8.27 24.21 28.34
C SER A 131 7.98 23.27 27.16
N ARG A 132 8.49 22.04 27.16
CA ARG A 132 8.13 21.00 26.19
C ARG A 132 6.71 20.48 26.48
N PRO A 133 5.78 20.55 25.51
CA PRO A 133 4.41 20.11 25.71
C PRO A 133 4.33 18.61 26.03
N LEU A 134 3.26 18.19 26.69
CA LEU A 134 2.96 16.80 27.01
C LEU A 134 1.59 16.44 26.43
N PHE A 135 1.57 15.45 25.54
CA PHE A 135 0.34 14.96 24.92
C PHE A 135 -0.07 13.63 25.55
N ILE A 136 -1.24 13.57 26.17
CA ILE A 136 -1.74 12.40 26.89
C ILE A 136 -2.99 11.88 26.20
N VAL A 137 -2.99 10.57 25.94
CA VAL A 137 -4.08 9.83 25.33
C VAL A 137 -4.57 8.78 26.32
N ASP A 138 -5.70 9.05 26.98
CA ASP A 138 -6.33 8.16 27.94
C ASP A 138 -7.45 7.33 27.30
N ILE A 139 -7.13 6.08 27.00
CA ILE A 139 -8.07 5.13 26.38
C ILE A 139 -8.60 4.11 27.40
N ALA A 140 -8.36 4.32 28.69
CA ALA A 140 -8.88 3.47 29.74
C ALA A 140 -10.34 3.81 30.08
N VAL A 141 -11.11 2.77 30.41
CA VAL A 141 -12.49 2.91 30.89
C VAL A 141 -12.67 1.98 32.10
N PRO A 142 -12.83 2.51 33.33
CA PRO A 142 -12.73 3.92 33.74
C PRO A 142 -11.36 4.56 33.46
N ARG A 143 -11.32 5.91 33.41
CA ARG A 143 -10.13 6.70 33.07
C ARG A 143 -8.94 6.42 33.99
N ASP A 144 -7.75 6.35 33.40
CA ASP A 144 -6.49 6.22 34.12
C ASP A 144 -5.91 7.59 34.52
N VAL A 145 -6.37 8.67 33.89
CA VAL A 145 -5.84 10.02 34.12
C VAL A 145 -6.91 10.89 34.76
N GLU A 146 -6.54 11.60 35.82
CA GLU A 146 -7.41 12.61 36.42
C GLU A 146 -7.77 13.70 35.42
N SER A 147 -9.05 14.10 35.38
CA SER A 147 -9.55 15.04 34.38
C SER A 147 -8.94 16.43 34.52
N ASP A 148 -8.60 16.83 35.75
CA ASP A 148 -8.00 18.13 36.04
C ASP A 148 -6.56 18.26 35.52
N VAL A 149 -5.92 17.16 35.10
CA VAL A 149 -4.61 17.18 34.40
C VAL A 149 -4.69 18.04 33.13
N ALA A 150 -5.84 18.10 32.48
CA ALA A 150 -6.07 18.95 31.30
C ALA A 150 -5.95 20.47 31.59
N THR A 151 -5.96 20.87 32.86
CA THR A 151 -5.84 22.28 33.26
C THR A 151 -4.39 22.76 33.40
N ILE A 152 -3.42 21.83 33.36
CA ILE A 152 -2.00 22.13 33.48
C ILE A 152 -1.49 22.74 32.18
N ASP A 153 -0.78 23.87 32.27
CA ASP A 153 -0.19 24.55 31.11
C ASP A 153 0.79 23.64 30.35
N GLY A 154 0.68 23.64 29.02
CA GLY A 154 1.47 22.76 28.15
C GLY A 154 1.03 21.28 28.12
N VAL A 155 -0.07 20.91 28.79
CA VAL A 155 -0.62 19.55 28.74
C VAL A 155 -1.86 19.51 27.84
N THR A 156 -1.92 18.52 26.97
CA THR A 156 -3.13 18.18 26.20
C THR A 156 -3.56 16.78 26.61
N LEU A 157 -4.75 16.65 27.17
CA LEU A 157 -5.35 15.35 27.54
C LEU A 157 -6.53 15.06 26.63
N LEU A 158 -6.48 13.92 25.95
CA LEU A 158 -7.54 13.41 25.11
C LEU A 158 -7.98 12.03 25.58
N ASP A 159 -9.25 11.74 25.40
CA ASP A 159 -9.82 10.44 25.71
C ASP A 159 -10.19 9.62 24.47
N LEU A 160 -10.69 8.40 24.71
CA LEU A 160 -11.15 7.49 23.66
C LEU A 160 -12.24 8.10 22.77
N ASP A 161 -13.12 8.94 23.31
CA ASP A 161 -14.21 9.53 22.53
C ASP A 161 -13.67 10.62 21.60
N ASN A 162 -12.68 11.42 22.03
CA ASN A 162 -11.98 12.34 21.14
C ASN A 162 -11.33 11.62 19.94
N LEU A 163 -10.68 10.47 20.19
CA LEU A 163 -10.09 9.66 19.12
C LEU A 163 -11.14 9.08 18.17
N ARG A 164 -12.30 8.66 18.71
CA ARG A 164 -13.42 8.13 17.91
C ARG A 164 -14.01 9.22 17.00
N ASP A 165 -14.20 10.42 17.54
CA ASP A 165 -14.70 11.55 16.77
C ASP A 165 -13.75 11.95 15.64
N TRP A 166 -12.44 11.92 15.91
CA TRP A 166 -11.42 12.12 14.88
C TRP A 166 -11.48 11.04 13.79
N ALA A 167 -11.51 9.77 14.18
CA ALA A 167 -11.59 8.66 13.25
C ALA A 167 -12.89 8.70 12.41
N ALA A 168 -14.02 9.09 13.00
CA ALA A 168 -15.30 9.22 12.31
C ALA A 168 -15.26 10.32 11.24
N ARG A 169 -14.65 11.48 11.54
CA ARG A 169 -14.43 12.55 10.55
C ARG A 169 -13.59 12.05 9.38
N GLY A 170 -12.52 11.29 9.66
CA GLY A 170 -11.70 10.70 8.62
C GLY A 170 -12.46 9.68 7.75
N GLN A 171 -13.30 8.85 8.34
CA GLN A 171 -14.15 7.91 7.59
C GLN A 171 -15.15 8.62 6.67
N ALA A 172 -15.79 9.70 7.13
CA ALA A 172 -16.71 10.48 6.31
C ALA A 172 -16.01 11.10 5.09
N LEU A 173 -14.80 11.63 5.29
CA LEU A 173 -13.99 12.18 4.19
C LEU A 173 -13.57 11.09 3.20
N ARG A 174 -13.16 9.89 3.66
CA ARG A 174 -12.91 8.74 2.76
C ARG A 174 -14.16 8.34 1.97
N ALA A 175 -15.33 8.35 2.59
CA ALA A 175 -16.57 7.98 1.93
C ALA A 175 -16.92 8.94 0.78
N ALA A 176 -16.61 10.23 0.93
CA ALA A 176 -16.74 11.21 -0.14
C ALA A 176 -15.78 10.92 -1.32
N GLU A 177 -14.53 10.52 -1.02
CA GLU A 177 -13.51 10.17 -2.03
C GLU A 177 -13.75 8.82 -2.72
N ALA A 178 -14.57 7.94 -2.12
CA ALA A 178 -14.81 6.60 -2.64
C ALA A 178 -15.37 6.60 -4.06
N GLN A 179 -16.19 7.60 -4.42
CA GLN A 179 -16.72 7.71 -5.78
C GLN A 179 -15.62 8.03 -6.80
N ALA A 180 -14.68 8.92 -6.46
CA ALA A 180 -13.54 9.22 -7.34
C ALA A 180 -12.66 7.98 -7.57
N VAL A 181 -12.41 7.20 -6.50
CA VAL A 181 -11.68 5.93 -6.61
C VAL A 181 -12.40 4.92 -7.50
N ARG A 182 -13.73 4.79 -7.40
CA ARG A 182 -14.50 3.90 -8.30
C ARG A 182 -14.36 4.29 -9.77
N ASN A 183 -14.34 5.59 -10.07
CA ASN A 183 -14.13 6.07 -11.44
C ASN A 183 -12.75 5.67 -11.95
N ILE A 184 -11.69 5.86 -11.16
CA ILE A 184 -10.33 5.41 -11.51
C ILE A 184 -10.29 3.90 -11.76
N VAL A 185 -10.94 3.10 -10.92
CA VAL A 185 -10.99 1.64 -11.10
C VAL A 185 -11.72 1.26 -12.39
N ALA A 186 -12.81 1.96 -12.74
CA ALA A 186 -13.54 1.71 -13.98
C ALA A 186 -12.68 2.00 -15.23
N GLU A 187 -11.98 3.14 -15.25
CA GLU A 187 -11.05 3.50 -16.32
C GLU A 187 -9.91 2.46 -16.48
N GLU A 188 -9.30 2.05 -15.37
CA GLU A 188 -8.21 1.07 -15.40
C GLU A 188 -8.69 -0.33 -15.80
N LEU A 189 -9.92 -0.70 -15.43
CA LEU A 189 -10.53 -1.94 -15.86
C LEU A 189 -10.77 -1.96 -17.37
N GLU A 190 -11.24 -0.86 -17.95
CA GLU A 190 -11.42 -0.73 -19.39
C GLU A 190 -10.08 -0.88 -20.12
N ARG A 191 -9.04 -0.15 -19.66
CA ARG A 191 -7.68 -0.25 -20.19
C ARG A 191 -7.12 -1.68 -20.10
N PHE A 192 -7.26 -2.31 -18.93
CA PHE A 192 -6.77 -3.67 -18.71
C PHE A 192 -7.49 -4.68 -19.62
N THR A 193 -8.80 -4.50 -19.82
CA THR A 193 -9.60 -5.35 -20.70
C THR A 193 -9.11 -5.23 -22.14
N LEU A 194 -8.86 -4.01 -22.64
CA LEU A 194 -8.29 -3.80 -23.97
C LEU A 194 -6.92 -4.50 -24.12
N GLU A 195 -6.02 -4.36 -23.14
CA GLU A 195 -4.71 -5.01 -23.16
C GLU A 195 -4.79 -6.54 -23.13
N LEU A 196 -5.67 -7.11 -22.28
CA LEU A 196 -5.89 -8.55 -22.21
C LEU A 196 -6.38 -9.09 -23.55
N THR A 197 -7.29 -8.34 -24.17
CA THR A 197 -7.93 -8.74 -25.41
C THR A 197 -6.91 -8.74 -26.55
N ALA A 198 -6.09 -7.70 -26.69
CA ALA A 198 -4.99 -7.65 -27.66
C ALA A 198 -4.00 -8.82 -27.49
N ARG A 199 -3.74 -9.25 -26.24
CA ARG A 199 -2.87 -10.41 -25.97
C ARG A 199 -3.47 -11.74 -26.44
N GLN A 200 -4.79 -11.88 -26.51
CA GLN A 200 -5.45 -13.11 -26.98
C GLN A 200 -5.21 -13.38 -28.47
N ALA A 201 -4.88 -12.37 -29.28
CA ALA A 201 -4.53 -12.55 -30.68
C ALA A 201 -3.09 -13.08 -30.88
N ALA A 202 -2.21 -12.96 -29.88
CA ALA A 202 -0.80 -13.31 -30.02
C ALA A 202 -0.55 -14.79 -30.38
N PRO A 203 -1.24 -15.79 -29.79
CA PRO A 203 -1.09 -17.19 -30.18
C PRO A 203 -1.47 -17.46 -31.64
N LEU A 204 -2.56 -16.86 -32.13
CA LEU A 204 -2.99 -17.01 -33.51
C LEU A 204 -1.99 -16.40 -34.49
N VAL A 205 -1.46 -15.21 -34.17
CA VAL A 205 -0.39 -14.59 -34.96
C VAL A 205 0.86 -15.48 -35.00
N ALA A 206 1.24 -16.10 -33.87
CA ALA A 206 2.38 -17.01 -33.84
C ALA A 206 2.15 -18.26 -34.71
N LEU A 207 0.96 -18.86 -34.66
CA LEU A 207 0.59 -20.00 -35.53
C LEU A 207 0.65 -19.63 -37.02
N LEU A 208 0.14 -18.45 -37.38
CA LEU A 208 0.18 -17.95 -38.76
C LEU A 208 1.62 -17.80 -39.28
N HIS A 209 2.52 -17.21 -38.47
CA HIS A 209 3.93 -17.09 -38.82
C HIS A 209 4.62 -18.45 -38.92
N ALA A 210 4.31 -19.38 -38.02
CA ALA A 210 4.85 -20.74 -38.08
C ALA A 210 4.39 -21.48 -39.36
N ARG A 211 3.11 -21.36 -39.74
CA ARG A 211 2.58 -21.94 -40.98
C ARG A 211 3.23 -21.35 -42.22
N ALA A 212 3.44 -20.05 -42.26
CA ALA A 212 4.13 -19.39 -43.36
C ALA A 212 5.61 -19.83 -43.47
N GLU A 213 6.28 -20.05 -42.34
CA GLU A 213 7.65 -20.55 -42.32
C GLU A 213 7.75 -21.98 -42.86
N VAL A 214 6.79 -22.85 -42.52
CA VAL A 214 6.70 -24.20 -43.11
C VAL A 214 6.62 -24.13 -44.64
N VAL A 215 5.78 -23.25 -45.18
CA VAL A 215 5.64 -23.06 -46.63
C VAL A 215 6.93 -22.51 -47.24
N ARG A 216 7.55 -21.51 -46.60
CA ARG A 216 8.80 -20.90 -47.08
C ARG A 216 9.93 -21.91 -47.16
N LEU A 217 10.12 -22.71 -46.11
CA LEU A 217 11.16 -23.75 -46.07
C LEU A 217 10.91 -24.85 -47.09
N ALA A 218 9.64 -25.27 -47.29
CA ALA A 218 9.30 -26.25 -48.32
C ALA A 218 9.63 -25.76 -49.74
N GLU A 219 9.44 -24.47 -50.04
CA GLU A 219 9.80 -23.90 -51.34
C GLU A 219 11.32 -23.79 -51.54
N ILE A 220 12.08 -23.49 -50.48
CA ILE A 220 13.55 -23.49 -50.54
C ILE A 220 14.07 -24.91 -50.80
N ASP A 221 13.54 -25.90 -50.08
CA ASP A 221 13.91 -27.31 -50.25
C ASP A 221 13.59 -27.82 -51.67
N ARG A 222 12.40 -27.49 -52.18
CA ARG A 222 11.98 -27.82 -53.56
C ARG A 222 12.95 -27.30 -54.61
N LEU A 223 13.60 -26.16 -54.36
CA LEU A 223 14.55 -25.53 -55.28
C LEU A 223 16.01 -25.80 -54.92
N GLN A 224 16.30 -26.58 -53.88
CA GLN A 224 17.66 -26.80 -53.36
C GLN A 224 18.67 -27.23 -54.43
N LYS A 225 18.29 -28.15 -55.32
CA LYS A 225 19.16 -28.60 -56.44
C LYS A 225 19.50 -27.51 -57.45
N LYS A 226 18.63 -26.50 -57.63
CA LYS A 226 18.87 -25.35 -58.51
C LYS A 226 19.66 -24.25 -57.79
N LEU A 227 19.54 -24.20 -56.47
CA LEU A 227 20.24 -23.24 -55.62
C LEU A 227 21.65 -23.72 -55.22
N SER A 228 21.97 -25.01 -55.43
CA SER A 228 23.25 -25.60 -54.99
C SER A 228 24.50 -25.04 -55.68
N SER A 229 24.34 -24.32 -56.80
CA SER A 229 25.45 -23.63 -57.47
C SER A 229 25.72 -22.21 -56.93
N LEU A 230 24.90 -21.72 -56.01
CA LEU A 230 25.07 -20.40 -55.38
C LEU A 230 26.14 -20.45 -54.31
N SER A 231 26.90 -19.36 -54.16
CA SER A 231 27.80 -19.17 -53.02
C SER A 231 27.04 -19.03 -51.71
N ASP A 232 27.70 -19.24 -50.57
CA ASP A 232 27.08 -19.10 -49.24
C ASP A 232 26.45 -17.73 -49.03
N GLU A 233 27.10 -16.66 -49.50
CA GLU A 233 26.59 -15.28 -49.44
C GLU A 233 25.29 -15.13 -50.27
N GLN A 234 25.25 -15.74 -51.46
CA GLN A 234 24.06 -15.72 -52.32
C GLN A 234 22.91 -16.55 -51.74
N GLN A 235 23.20 -17.69 -51.12
CA GLN A 235 22.19 -18.51 -50.42
C GLN A 235 21.59 -17.75 -49.23
N GLN A 236 22.42 -17.05 -48.45
CA GLN A 236 21.96 -16.18 -47.37
C GLN A 236 21.10 -15.01 -47.88
N ALA A 237 21.45 -14.42 -49.03
CA ALA A 237 20.65 -13.38 -49.65
C ALA A 237 19.25 -13.88 -50.08
N VAL A 238 19.14 -15.11 -50.60
CA VAL A 238 17.86 -15.74 -50.95
C VAL A 238 17.04 -16.04 -49.69
N ASP A 239 17.66 -16.56 -48.63
CA ASP A 239 16.99 -16.79 -47.34
C ASP A 239 16.45 -15.48 -46.75
N ALA A 240 17.27 -14.43 -46.72
CA ALA A 240 16.88 -13.11 -46.24
C ALA A 240 15.75 -12.48 -47.08
N LEU A 241 15.82 -12.61 -48.41
CA LEU A 241 14.78 -12.13 -49.32
C LEU A 241 13.43 -12.81 -49.04
N THR A 242 13.42 -14.15 -48.98
CA THR A 242 12.18 -14.91 -48.75
C THR A 242 11.59 -14.63 -47.37
N LYS A 243 12.42 -14.54 -46.32
CA LYS A 243 12.00 -14.11 -44.97
C LYS A 243 11.40 -12.70 -45.01
N GLY A 244 12.03 -11.77 -45.72
CA GLY A 244 11.55 -10.40 -45.88
C GLY A 244 10.18 -10.31 -46.56
N ILE A 245 9.94 -11.13 -47.58
CA ILE A 245 8.62 -11.21 -48.25
C ILE A 245 7.55 -11.71 -47.28
N VAL A 246 7.80 -12.83 -46.59
CA VAL A 246 6.86 -13.39 -45.62
C VAL A 246 6.57 -12.38 -44.50
N ALA A 247 7.60 -11.76 -43.93
CA ALA A 247 7.44 -10.78 -42.87
C ALA A 247 6.58 -9.58 -43.31
N LYS A 248 6.80 -9.05 -44.52
CA LYS A 248 6.01 -7.93 -45.08
C LYS A 248 4.55 -8.31 -45.33
N LEU A 249 4.29 -9.49 -45.89
CA LEU A 249 2.93 -9.97 -46.14
C LEU A 249 2.16 -10.16 -44.83
N LEU A 250 2.81 -10.72 -43.81
CA LEU A 250 2.15 -11.01 -42.54
C LEU A 250 2.03 -9.80 -41.61
N HIS A 251 2.79 -8.72 -41.82
CA HIS A 251 2.84 -7.59 -40.89
C HIS A 251 1.47 -6.94 -40.68
N ASP A 252 0.84 -6.42 -41.73
CA ASP A 252 -0.44 -5.71 -41.63
C ASP A 252 -1.56 -6.60 -41.11
N MET A 253 -1.55 -7.89 -41.47
CA MET A 253 -2.50 -8.86 -40.93
C MET A 253 -2.28 -9.12 -39.44
N SER A 254 -1.02 -9.24 -39.02
CA SER A 254 -0.65 -9.44 -37.61
C SER A 254 -1.03 -8.23 -36.75
N VAL A 255 -0.87 -7.01 -37.29
CA VAL A 255 -1.28 -5.77 -36.63
C VAL A 255 -2.81 -5.73 -36.49
N ARG A 256 -3.56 -5.92 -37.59
CA ARG A 256 -5.03 -5.90 -37.56
C ARG A 256 -5.63 -6.97 -36.63
N LEU A 257 -5.06 -8.17 -36.59
CA LEU A 257 -5.52 -9.23 -35.68
C LEU A 257 -5.34 -8.84 -34.20
N LYS A 258 -4.27 -8.09 -33.87
CA LYS A 258 -4.01 -7.61 -32.52
C LYS A 258 -4.88 -6.41 -32.16
N ASP A 259 -5.03 -5.45 -33.07
CA ASP A 259 -5.77 -4.20 -32.85
C ASP A 259 -7.28 -4.46 -32.76
N ASP A 260 -7.83 -5.34 -33.61
CA ASP A 260 -9.26 -5.66 -33.60
C ASP A 260 -9.62 -6.73 -32.55
N ALA A 261 -8.65 -7.28 -31.81
CA ALA A 261 -8.86 -8.42 -30.91
C ALA A 261 -10.04 -8.16 -29.94
N GLY A 262 -10.86 -9.20 -29.75
CA GLY A 262 -12.11 -9.21 -28.94
C GLY A 262 -13.14 -8.13 -29.25
N THR A 263 -13.03 -7.49 -30.41
CA THR A 263 -14.18 -6.88 -31.07
C THR A 263 -14.92 -7.93 -31.91
N PRO A 264 -16.21 -7.75 -32.24
CA PRO A 264 -16.93 -8.62 -33.17
C PRO A 264 -16.28 -8.71 -34.56
N ARG A 265 -15.48 -7.71 -34.95
CA ARG A 265 -14.68 -7.75 -36.19
C ARG A 265 -13.45 -8.63 -36.02
N GLY A 266 -12.72 -8.49 -34.93
CA GLY A 266 -11.54 -9.30 -34.65
C GLY A 266 -11.85 -10.78 -34.47
N GLU A 267 -12.98 -11.12 -33.85
CA GLU A 267 -13.44 -12.52 -33.76
C GLU A 267 -13.68 -13.13 -35.15
N ARG A 268 -14.37 -12.40 -36.04
CA ARG A 268 -14.58 -12.81 -37.44
C ARG A 268 -13.27 -12.96 -38.20
N ASN A 269 -12.36 -11.99 -38.07
CA ASN A 269 -11.05 -12.06 -38.71
C ASN A 269 -10.21 -13.23 -38.18
N SER A 270 -10.26 -13.47 -36.86
CA SER A 270 -9.54 -14.58 -36.22
C SER A 270 -10.07 -15.93 -36.69
N ALA A 271 -11.39 -16.09 -36.77
CA ALA A 271 -12.03 -17.28 -37.33
C ALA A 271 -11.65 -17.50 -38.80
N ALA A 272 -11.69 -16.44 -39.62
CA ALA A 272 -11.29 -16.51 -41.02
C ALA A 272 -9.82 -16.90 -41.18
N VAL A 273 -8.91 -16.36 -40.37
CA VAL A 273 -7.50 -16.73 -40.42
C VAL A 273 -7.27 -18.18 -40.00
N ARG A 274 -7.99 -18.67 -38.98
CA ARG A 274 -7.93 -20.10 -38.62
C ARG A 274 -8.39 -21.00 -39.75
N ASP A 275 -9.50 -20.67 -40.39
CA ASP A 275 -10.08 -21.45 -41.48
C ASP A 275 -9.21 -21.40 -42.75
N LEU A 276 -8.88 -20.21 -43.24
CA LEU A 276 -8.17 -20.02 -44.50
C LEU A 276 -6.72 -20.53 -44.48
N PHE A 277 -6.08 -20.58 -43.31
CA PHE A 277 -4.70 -21.06 -43.15
C PHE A 277 -4.60 -22.43 -42.49
N ASP A 278 -5.73 -23.07 -42.16
CA ASP A 278 -5.81 -24.37 -41.49
C ASP A 278 -5.02 -24.37 -40.16
N LEU A 279 -5.33 -23.41 -39.29
CA LEU A 279 -4.70 -23.21 -37.99
C LEU A 279 -5.69 -23.62 -36.88
N SER A 280 -5.54 -24.84 -36.37
CA SER A 280 -6.32 -25.40 -35.25
C SER A 280 -5.90 -24.84 -33.89
#